data_AF-A0A7Y1M502-F1
#
_entry.id   AF-A0A7Y1M502-F1
#
_cell.length_a   1.000
_cell.length_b   1.000
_cell.length_c   1.000
_cell.angle_alpha   90.00
_cell.angle_beta   90.00
_cell.angle_gamma   90.00
#
_symmetry.space_group_name_H-M   'P 1'
#
loop_
_entity.id
_entity.type
_entity.pdbx_description
1 polymer ?
#
loop_
_entity_poly.entity_id
_entity_poly.type
_entity_poly.pdbx_seq_one_letter_code
_entity_poly.pdbx_strand_id
1 'polypeptide(L)'
;MTNKVKDIWDAVKSETGGSGFRRVDVEHILDFYAGVDPLSRFTLLLITKENPGVDLELQSVKIHTVLREDGRWSLLFILEQPDLFELFRLFCEDLISSSRQCMDKSKGLSFVLARLVSWRLLFERGNLGLLTESQVRGLSGELLHLKTLIEIIGAPAAIQSWKGPDQADQDFQFEKLAWEVKTIWPSINEVIIASEKQLDYTHRELQLVVVQLGQGTENTVNGFTLNQLVNDVRKLLKSDFETYSSFENSLLKSGYSALPDYDSQVMILYNIIHYNVVAGFPCIRPQDLALGLSGVKYKLNLNNCTPFQI
;
A
#
# COMPACT_ATOMS: atom_id res chain seq x y z
N MET A 1 -4.30 3.20 19.04
CA MET A 1 -4.73 4.34 18.20
C MET A 1 -6.12 4.74 18.67
N THR A 2 -6.32 6.03 18.97
CA THR A 2 -7.56 6.57 19.53
C THR A 2 -8.64 6.58 18.45
N ASN A 3 -9.79 5.96 18.71
CA ASN A 3 -10.94 5.85 17.80
C ASN A 3 -11.72 7.18 17.72
N LYS A 4 -10.99 8.32 17.58
CA LYS A 4 -11.52 9.68 17.72
C LYS A 4 -12.70 9.95 16.78
N VAL A 5 -12.69 9.36 15.59
CA VAL A 5 -13.75 9.54 14.60
C VAL A 5 -15.04 8.89 15.07
N LYS A 6 -14.97 7.63 15.53
CA LYS A 6 -16.14 6.92 16.09
C LYS A 6 -16.67 7.61 17.34
N ASP A 7 -15.79 8.01 18.24
CA ASP A 7 -16.17 8.71 19.47
C ASP A 7 -16.94 10.01 19.15
N ILE A 8 -16.51 10.74 18.10
CA ILE A 8 -17.22 11.93 17.61
C ILE A 8 -18.59 11.56 17.02
N TRP A 9 -18.66 10.53 16.19
CA TRP A 9 -19.92 10.08 15.60
C TRP A 9 -20.94 9.69 16.66
N ASP A 10 -20.53 8.87 17.63
CA ASP A 10 -21.39 8.42 18.74
C ASP A 10 -21.87 9.61 19.58
N ALA A 11 -20.96 10.57 19.86
CA ALA A 11 -21.31 11.78 20.59
C ALA A 11 -22.32 12.64 19.84
N VAL A 12 -22.07 12.97 18.56
CA VAL A 12 -22.99 13.81 17.74
C VAL A 12 -24.37 13.15 17.60
N LYS A 13 -24.41 11.83 17.41
CA LYS A 13 -25.66 11.09 17.29
C LYS A 13 -26.50 11.12 18.57
N SER A 14 -25.85 11.24 19.73
CA SER A 14 -26.51 11.33 21.04
C SER A 14 -27.03 12.73 21.41
N GLU A 15 -26.64 13.76 20.66
CA GLU A 15 -27.04 15.14 20.91
C GLU A 15 -28.48 15.45 20.45
N THR A 16 -29.05 16.51 21.00
CA THR A 16 -30.36 17.02 20.61
C THR A 16 -30.31 17.51 19.16
N GLY A 17 -30.95 16.78 18.25
CA GLY A 17 -30.92 17.03 16.80
C GLY A 17 -30.17 15.96 16.00
N GLY A 18 -29.36 15.12 16.64
CA GLY A 18 -28.75 13.91 16.07
C GLY A 18 -27.89 14.10 14.81
N SER A 19 -27.51 15.34 14.49
CA SER A 19 -26.76 15.70 13.29
C SER A 19 -25.86 16.90 13.55
N GLY A 20 -24.74 16.97 12.84
CA GLY A 20 -23.72 18.00 13.03
C GLY A 20 -22.32 17.50 12.73
N PHE A 21 -21.33 18.39 12.86
CA PHE A 21 -19.92 18.11 12.62
C PHE A 21 -19.06 18.62 13.78
N ARG A 22 -18.01 17.88 14.13
CA ARG A 22 -17.00 18.31 15.09
C ARG A 22 -15.61 18.12 14.52
N ARG A 23 -14.70 19.03 14.88
CA ARG A 23 -13.30 18.98 14.45
C ARG A 23 -12.65 17.72 15.03
N VAL A 24 -12.07 16.87 14.18
CA VAL A 24 -11.44 15.63 14.63
C VAL A 24 -10.22 15.88 15.50
N ASP A 25 -9.37 16.82 15.07
CA ASP A 25 -8.14 17.16 15.75
C ASP A 25 -7.72 18.58 15.40
N VAL A 26 -7.56 19.42 16.42
CA VAL A 26 -7.17 20.83 16.26
C VAL A 26 -5.70 20.99 15.89
N GLU A 27 -4.86 19.99 16.21
CA GLU A 27 -3.42 19.99 15.88
C GLU A 27 -3.16 19.47 14.46
N HIS A 28 -4.15 18.83 13.83
CA HIS A 28 -4.01 18.35 12.47
C HIS A 28 -4.05 19.53 11.47
N ILE A 29 -3.05 19.60 10.57
CA ILE A 29 -2.90 20.70 9.60
C ILE A 29 -4.10 20.81 8.65
N LEU A 30 -4.65 19.67 8.24
CA LEU A 30 -5.85 19.59 7.41
C LEU A 30 -7.13 19.65 8.22
N ASP A 31 -8.15 20.26 7.60
CA ASP A 31 -9.39 20.59 8.27
C ASP A 31 -10.43 19.47 8.25
N PHE A 32 -10.13 18.37 8.95
CA PHE A 32 -11.03 17.23 9.07
C PHE A 32 -12.07 17.39 10.16
N TYR A 33 -13.31 17.08 9.83
CA TYR A 33 -14.45 17.02 10.74
C TYR A 33 -15.14 15.68 10.59
N ALA A 34 -15.54 15.08 11.70
CA ALA A 34 -16.41 13.91 11.70
C ALA A 34 -17.81 14.34 12.14
N GLY A 35 -18.83 13.72 11.57
CA GLY A 35 -20.20 14.14 11.83
C GLY A 35 -21.26 13.13 11.42
N VAL A 36 -22.49 13.49 11.71
CA VAL A 36 -23.69 12.74 11.32
C VAL A 36 -24.59 13.70 10.54
N ASP A 37 -25.09 13.26 9.39
CA ASP A 37 -26.00 14.08 8.59
C ASP A 37 -27.46 14.01 9.12
N PRO A 38 -28.39 14.85 8.63
CA PRO A 38 -29.79 14.82 9.07
C PRO A 38 -30.52 13.49 8.84
N LEU A 39 -29.97 12.60 7.99
CA LEU A 39 -30.49 11.26 7.72
C LEU A 39 -29.83 10.21 8.62
N SER A 40 -29.12 10.62 9.67
CA SER A 40 -28.41 9.75 10.61
C SER A 40 -27.27 8.93 9.99
N ARG A 41 -26.72 9.37 8.86
CA ARG A 41 -25.58 8.71 8.19
C ARG A 41 -24.26 9.27 8.70
N PHE A 42 -23.26 8.41 8.84
CA PHE A 42 -21.92 8.80 9.26
C PHE A 42 -21.18 9.51 8.14
N THR A 43 -20.45 10.57 8.50
CA THR A 43 -19.77 11.43 7.55
C THR A 43 -18.37 11.83 8.00
N LEU A 44 -17.50 12.04 7.01
CA LEU A 44 -16.22 12.73 7.17
C LEU A 44 -16.20 13.93 6.22
N LEU A 45 -15.79 15.08 6.72
CA LEU A 45 -15.71 16.34 5.98
C LEU A 45 -14.28 16.86 6.02
N LEU A 46 -13.72 17.18 4.86
CA LEU A 46 -12.50 17.96 4.73
C LEU A 46 -12.85 19.36 4.19
N ILE A 47 -12.41 20.41 4.90
CA ILE A 47 -12.47 21.78 4.39
C ILE A 47 -11.12 22.15 3.76
N THR A 48 -11.14 22.67 2.53
CA THR A 48 -9.93 23.02 1.78
C THR A 48 -10.11 24.33 1.01
N LYS A 49 -9.02 25.02 0.67
CA LYS A 49 -9.08 26.26 -0.14
C LYS A 49 -9.26 25.96 -1.62
N GLU A 50 -8.68 24.86 -2.09
CA GLU A 50 -8.67 24.47 -3.49
C GLU A 50 -9.88 23.61 -3.83
N ASN A 51 -10.36 23.71 -5.08
CA ASN A 51 -11.44 22.84 -5.54
C ASN A 51 -10.94 21.38 -5.60
N PRO A 52 -11.58 20.43 -4.90
CA PRO A 52 -11.19 19.03 -4.96
C PRO A 52 -11.26 18.45 -6.38
N GLY A 53 -12.14 18.96 -7.24
CA GLY A 53 -12.26 18.45 -8.63
C GLY A 53 -12.52 16.94 -8.71
N VAL A 54 -13.11 16.36 -7.66
CA VAL A 54 -13.31 14.92 -7.54
C VAL A 54 -14.59 14.52 -8.25
N ASP A 55 -14.44 13.74 -9.30
CA ASP A 55 -15.51 12.97 -9.93
C ASP A 55 -15.22 11.48 -9.73
N LEU A 56 -15.33 11.05 -8.46
CA LEU A 56 -15.07 9.68 -8.03
C LEU A 56 -16.26 9.19 -7.22
N GLU A 57 -16.72 7.99 -7.53
CA GLU A 57 -17.65 7.25 -6.70
C GLU A 57 -16.90 6.08 -6.06
N LEU A 58 -17.06 5.93 -4.74
CA LEU A 58 -16.65 4.75 -4.00
C LEU A 58 -17.87 3.87 -3.83
N GLN A 59 -17.71 2.54 -3.84
CA GLN A 59 -18.83 1.64 -3.54
C GLN A 59 -19.41 2.00 -2.17
N SER A 60 -20.65 2.49 -2.17
CA SER A 60 -21.42 2.81 -0.96
C SER A 60 -20.89 3.98 -0.10
N VAL A 61 -19.94 4.76 -0.60
CA VAL A 61 -19.51 6.04 -0.01
C VAL A 61 -19.73 7.14 -1.03
N LYS A 62 -20.70 8.01 -0.75
CA LYS A 62 -21.00 9.15 -1.60
C LYS A 62 -20.03 10.28 -1.32
N ILE A 63 -19.50 10.87 -2.38
CA ILE A 63 -18.59 12.01 -2.32
C ILE A 63 -19.31 13.25 -2.84
N HIS A 64 -19.31 14.32 -2.05
CA HIS A 64 -19.88 15.60 -2.41
C HIS A 64 -18.84 16.71 -2.29
N THR A 65 -18.78 17.57 -3.30
CA THR A 65 -17.97 18.79 -3.31
C THR A 65 -18.87 20.01 -3.36
N VAL A 66 -18.68 20.95 -2.44
CA VAL A 66 -19.51 22.17 -2.35
C VAL A 66 -18.64 23.38 -2.08
N LEU A 67 -18.78 24.43 -2.89
CA LEU A 67 -18.21 25.75 -2.61
C LEU A 67 -19.01 26.42 -1.50
N ARG A 68 -18.32 26.82 -0.44
CA ARG A 68 -18.89 27.46 0.75
C ARG A 68 -18.95 28.97 0.55
N GLU A 69 -19.81 29.63 1.33
CA GLU A 69 -19.91 31.09 1.34
C GLU A 69 -18.60 31.80 1.74
N ASP A 70 -17.76 31.13 2.53
CA ASP A 70 -16.43 31.64 2.93
C ASP A 70 -15.35 31.48 1.85
N GLY A 71 -15.73 31.06 0.63
CA GLY A 71 -14.83 30.86 -0.51
C GLY A 71 -13.98 29.59 -0.46
N ARG A 72 -14.15 28.75 0.57
CA ARG A 72 -13.48 27.44 0.68
C ARG A 72 -14.38 26.33 0.14
N TRP A 73 -13.82 25.15 -0.06
CA TRP A 73 -14.53 23.96 -0.51
C TRP A 73 -14.73 22.98 0.64
N SER A 74 -15.90 22.34 0.64
CA SER A 74 -16.21 21.16 1.45
C SER A 74 -16.11 19.92 0.58
N LEU A 75 -15.24 18.98 0.96
CA LEU A 75 -15.18 17.62 0.43
C LEU A 75 -15.78 16.67 1.47
N LEU A 76 -17.00 16.21 1.22
CA LEU A 76 -17.80 15.43 2.16
C LEU A 76 -17.92 13.98 1.69
N PHE A 77 -17.60 13.05 2.58
CA PHE A 77 -17.80 11.61 2.42
C PHE A 77 -18.98 11.18 3.28
N ILE A 78 -19.92 10.46 2.69
CA ILE A 78 -21.14 9.99 3.37
C ILE A 78 -21.26 8.48 3.18
N LEU A 79 -21.39 7.74 4.29
CA LEU A 79 -21.68 6.31 4.24
C LEU A 79 -23.14 6.08 3.83
N GLU A 80 -23.37 5.42 2.69
CA GLU A 80 -24.72 5.11 2.20
C GLU A 80 -25.22 3.74 2.67
N GLN A 81 -24.31 2.78 2.89
CA GLN A 81 -24.66 1.45 3.36
C GLN A 81 -24.13 1.23 4.79
N PRO A 82 -25.01 1.16 5.80
CA PRO A 82 -24.62 0.96 7.19
C PRO A 82 -23.78 -0.30 7.45
N ASP A 83 -23.97 -1.37 6.66
CA ASP A 83 -23.22 -2.63 6.81
C ASP A 83 -21.70 -2.47 6.56
N LEU A 84 -21.30 -1.39 5.88
CA LEU A 84 -19.90 -1.06 5.62
C LEU A 84 -19.33 -0.07 6.64
N PHE A 85 -19.94 0.06 7.83
CA PHE A 85 -19.51 0.98 8.87
C PHE A 85 -18.04 0.81 9.27
N GLU A 86 -17.60 -0.42 9.58
CA GLU A 86 -16.22 -0.64 10.02
C GLU A 86 -15.21 -0.30 8.93
N LEU A 87 -15.58 -0.57 7.69
CA LEU A 87 -14.78 -0.23 6.53
C LEU A 87 -14.68 1.29 6.33
N PHE A 88 -15.80 2.00 6.42
CA PHE A 88 -15.82 3.45 6.35
C PHE A 88 -15.03 4.10 7.50
N ARG A 89 -15.10 3.52 8.70
CA ARG A 89 -14.29 3.93 9.86
C ARG A 89 -12.80 3.81 9.57
N LEU A 90 -12.34 2.67 9.08
CA LEU A 90 -10.94 2.44 8.69
C LEU A 90 -10.48 3.41 7.61
N PHE A 91 -11.32 3.64 6.60
CA PHE A 91 -11.08 4.64 5.56
C PHE A 91 -10.89 6.04 6.13
N CYS A 92 -11.79 6.49 7.00
CA CYS A 92 -11.70 7.82 7.61
C CYS A 92 -10.46 7.96 8.49
N GLU A 93 -10.16 6.94 9.29
CA GLU A 93 -8.96 6.91 10.15
C GLU A 93 -7.68 6.94 9.33
N ASP A 94 -7.63 6.23 8.20
CA ASP A 94 -6.47 6.24 7.30
C ASP A 94 -6.27 7.61 6.65
N LEU A 95 -7.32 8.24 6.11
CA LEU A 95 -7.21 9.58 5.51
C LEU A 95 -6.62 10.60 6.49
N ILE A 96 -7.05 10.53 7.75
CA ILE A 96 -6.58 11.44 8.80
C ILE A 96 -5.16 11.07 9.24
N SER A 97 -4.90 9.80 9.56
CA SER A 97 -3.61 9.39 10.12
C SER A 97 -2.48 9.52 9.10
N SER A 98 -2.71 9.12 7.86
CA SER A 98 -1.69 9.10 6.81
C SER A 98 -1.35 10.51 6.30
N SER A 99 -2.26 11.47 6.46
CA SER A 99 -1.98 12.88 6.12
C SER A 99 -1.28 13.67 7.23
N ARG A 100 -1.00 13.06 8.41
CA ARG A 100 -0.31 13.74 9.52
C ARG A 100 1.13 14.13 9.23
N GLN A 101 1.79 13.45 8.29
CA GLN A 101 3.15 13.81 7.87
C GLN A 101 3.16 15.01 6.90
N CYS A 102 1.99 15.51 6.50
CA CYS A 102 1.88 16.69 5.66
C CYS A 102 2.29 17.94 6.46
N MET A 103 3.38 18.58 6.06
CA MET A 103 3.85 19.83 6.69
C MET A 103 3.37 21.08 5.94
N ASP A 104 2.84 20.91 4.73
CA ASP A 104 2.34 21.97 3.86
C ASP A 104 0.88 21.73 3.50
N LYS A 105 -0.01 22.58 4.04
CA LYS A 105 -1.46 22.46 3.86
C LYS A 105 -1.88 22.47 2.39
N SER A 106 -1.13 23.11 1.49
CA SER A 106 -1.43 23.13 0.05
C SER A 106 -1.31 21.75 -0.59
N LYS A 107 -0.37 20.92 -0.12
CA LYS A 107 -0.18 19.53 -0.60
C LYS A 107 -1.14 18.52 0.03
N GLY A 108 -1.89 18.91 1.06
CA GLY A 108 -2.73 17.97 1.79
C GLY A 108 -3.97 17.53 1.04
N LEU A 109 -4.56 18.41 0.20
CA LEU A 109 -5.70 18.02 -0.62
C LEU A 109 -5.29 16.96 -1.64
N SER A 110 -4.23 17.21 -2.41
CA SER A 110 -3.73 16.25 -3.41
C SER A 110 -3.35 14.91 -2.79
N PHE A 111 -2.75 14.91 -1.59
CA PHE A 111 -2.52 13.68 -0.81
C PHE A 111 -3.82 12.93 -0.53
N VAL A 112 -4.83 13.62 0.01
CA VAL A 112 -6.13 13.01 0.32
C VAL A 112 -6.74 12.43 -0.96
N LEU A 113 -6.74 13.17 -2.07
CA LEU A 113 -7.30 12.70 -3.33
C LEU A 113 -6.58 11.46 -3.88
N ALA A 114 -5.25 11.42 -3.82
CA ALA A 114 -4.49 10.23 -4.20
C ALA A 114 -4.84 9.02 -3.33
N ARG A 115 -5.01 9.26 -2.02
CA ARG A 115 -5.42 8.23 -1.05
C ARG A 115 -6.84 7.72 -1.34
N LEU A 116 -7.76 8.59 -1.74
CA LEU A 116 -9.12 8.21 -2.16
C LEU A 116 -9.09 7.24 -3.35
N VAL A 117 -8.25 7.52 -4.35
CA VAL A 117 -8.12 6.65 -5.54
C VAL A 117 -7.63 5.26 -5.12
N SER A 118 -6.62 5.18 -4.24
CA SER A 118 -6.13 3.89 -3.74
C SER A 118 -7.21 3.13 -2.95
N TRP A 119 -8.01 3.82 -2.14
CA TRP A 119 -9.15 3.20 -1.47
C TRP A 119 -10.20 2.71 -2.46
N ARG A 120 -10.54 3.47 -3.50
CA ARG A 120 -11.48 3.02 -4.55
C ARG A 120 -11.08 1.68 -5.13
N LEU A 121 -9.81 1.54 -5.50
CA LEU A 121 -9.26 0.29 -6.02
C LEU A 121 -9.38 -0.85 -5.01
N LEU A 122 -9.22 -0.57 -3.72
CA LEU A 122 -9.35 -1.55 -2.65
C LEU A 122 -10.81 -1.98 -2.43
N PHE A 123 -11.75 -1.04 -2.46
CA PHE A 123 -13.19 -1.30 -2.42
C PHE A 123 -13.62 -2.17 -3.61
N GLU A 124 -13.19 -1.83 -4.83
CA GLU A 124 -13.48 -2.59 -6.05
C GLU A 124 -12.94 -4.03 -5.99
N ARG A 125 -11.82 -4.25 -5.29
CA ARG A 125 -11.21 -5.58 -5.10
C ARG A 125 -11.88 -6.41 -4.00
N GLY A 126 -12.76 -5.82 -3.20
CA GLY A 126 -13.48 -6.49 -2.10
C GLY A 126 -12.57 -7.02 -0.98
N ASN A 127 -11.31 -6.57 -0.91
CA ASN A 127 -10.28 -7.21 -0.08
C ASN A 127 -9.76 -6.24 0.99
N LEU A 128 -10.47 -6.18 2.11
CA LEU A 128 -10.14 -5.33 3.27
C LEU A 128 -9.81 -6.16 4.52
N GLY A 129 -9.67 -7.47 4.32
CA GLY A 129 -9.23 -8.39 5.36
C GLY A 129 -7.73 -8.34 5.56
N LEU A 130 -7.28 -9.07 6.57
CA LEU A 130 -5.87 -9.31 6.80
C LEU A 130 -5.25 -10.00 5.57
N LEU A 131 -4.14 -9.43 5.08
CA LEU A 131 -3.22 -10.12 4.20
C LEU A 131 -2.94 -11.54 4.71
N THR A 132 -3.01 -12.51 3.79
CA THR A 132 -2.60 -13.89 4.07
C THR A 132 -1.11 -13.96 4.40
N GLU A 133 -0.66 -15.03 5.06
CA GLU A 133 0.77 -15.23 5.37
C GLU A 133 1.65 -15.12 4.12
N SER A 134 1.22 -15.66 2.98
CA SER A 134 1.95 -15.55 1.71
C SER A 134 2.06 -14.10 1.23
N GLN A 135 1.02 -13.29 1.42
CA GLN A 135 1.03 -11.88 1.04
C GLN A 135 1.88 -11.04 2.00
N VAL A 136 1.82 -11.32 3.30
CA VAL A 136 2.69 -10.69 4.31
C VAL A 136 4.15 -10.94 3.98
N ARG A 137 4.52 -12.19 3.66
CA ARG A 137 5.88 -12.56 3.28
C ARG A 137 6.29 -11.92 1.96
N GLY A 138 5.44 -11.97 0.94
CA GLY A 138 5.67 -11.33 -0.37
C GLY A 138 5.98 -9.84 -0.23
N LEU A 139 5.08 -9.10 0.41
CA LEU A 139 5.25 -7.68 0.68
C LEU A 139 6.50 -7.39 1.52
N SER A 140 6.81 -8.23 2.51
CA SER A 140 8.04 -8.07 3.30
C SER A 140 9.30 -8.24 2.46
N GLY A 141 9.30 -9.18 1.51
CA GLY A 141 10.40 -9.36 0.55
C GLY A 141 10.60 -8.13 -0.33
N GLU A 142 9.51 -7.60 -0.90
CA GLU A 142 9.54 -6.38 -1.70
C GLU A 142 10.05 -5.18 -0.89
N LEU A 143 9.56 -5.00 0.35
CA LEU A 143 9.98 -3.90 1.23
C LEU A 143 11.45 -4.00 1.65
N LEU A 144 11.97 -5.22 1.87
CA LEU A 144 13.39 -5.44 2.14
C LEU A 144 14.25 -5.03 0.93
N HIS A 145 13.85 -5.45 -0.27
CA HIS A 145 14.56 -5.04 -1.49
C HIS A 145 14.44 -3.53 -1.77
N LEU A 146 13.27 -2.95 -1.49
CA LEU A 146 13.04 -1.51 -1.60
C LEU A 146 14.00 -0.72 -0.70
N LYS A 147 14.28 -1.16 0.54
CA LYS A 147 15.28 -0.51 1.41
C LYS A 147 16.66 -0.49 0.75
N THR A 148 17.08 -1.60 0.15
CA THR A 148 18.34 -1.66 -0.60
C THR A 148 18.33 -0.71 -1.79
N LEU A 149 17.23 -0.63 -2.56
CA LEU A 149 17.13 0.32 -3.67
C LEU A 149 17.16 1.78 -3.21
N ILE A 150 16.54 2.10 -2.07
CA ILE A 150 16.60 3.45 -1.47
C ILE A 150 18.06 3.85 -1.22
N GLU A 151 18.90 2.92 -0.75
CA GLU A 151 20.33 3.18 -0.51
C GLU A 151 21.14 3.35 -1.81
N ILE A 152 20.78 2.63 -2.88
CA ILE A 152 21.54 2.63 -4.15
C ILE A 152 21.13 3.79 -5.08
N ILE A 153 19.84 3.99 -5.29
CA ILE A 153 19.30 4.96 -6.28
C ILE A 153 18.54 6.13 -5.65
N GLY A 154 18.44 6.17 -4.32
CA GLY A 154 17.73 7.20 -3.59
C GLY A 154 16.23 6.95 -3.46
N ALA A 155 15.63 7.54 -2.43
CA ALA A 155 14.24 7.28 -2.06
C ALA A 155 13.21 7.59 -3.17
N PRO A 156 13.23 8.76 -3.83
CA PRO A 156 12.23 9.06 -4.86
C PRO A 156 12.25 8.06 -6.02
N ALA A 157 13.44 7.72 -6.52
CA ALA A 157 13.63 6.79 -7.62
C ALA A 157 13.23 5.35 -7.23
N ALA A 158 13.58 4.90 -6.02
CA ALA A 158 13.23 3.58 -5.52
C ALA A 158 11.71 3.40 -5.31
N ILE A 159 11.01 4.41 -4.80
CA ILE A 159 9.56 4.35 -4.65
C ILE A 159 8.87 4.40 -6.02
N GLN A 160 9.37 5.21 -6.95
CA GLN A 160 8.81 5.27 -8.30
C GLN A 160 9.02 3.96 -9.08
N SER A 161 10.13 3.26 -8.84
CA SER A 161 10.43 1.99 -9.50
C SER A 161 9.62 0.82 -8.98
N TRP A 162 9.07 0.89 -7.76
CA TRP A 162 8.25 -0.17 -7.17
C TRP A 162 6.88 -0.29 -7.87
N LYS A 163 6.73 -1.33 -8.69
CA LYS A 163 5.55 -1.61 -9.54
C LYS A 163 4.75 -2.86 -9.13
N GLY A 164 5.25 -3.67 -8.19
CA GLY A 164 4.53 -4.81 -7.61
C GLY A 164 3.09 -4.48 -7.17
N PRO A 165 2.84 -3.36 -6.46
CA PRO A 165 1.49 -2.94 -6.05
C PRO A 165 0.53 -2.64 -7.20
N ASP A 166 1.06 -2.32 -8.38
CA ASP A 166 0.31 -2.08 -9.61
C ASP A 166 0.08 -3.37 -10.42
N GLN A 167 0.51 -4.54 -9.91
CA GLN A 167 0.46 -5.85 -10.58
C GLN A 167 1.18 -5.84 -11.95
N ALA A 168 2.28 -5.09 -12.03
CA ALA A 168 3.16 -5.15 -13.19
C ALA A 168 3.82 -6.53 -13.30
N ASP A 169 4.37 -6.83 -14.48
CA ASP A 169 5.03 -8.12 -14.72
C ASP A 169 6.26 -8.32 -13.82
N GLN A 170 6.94 -7.23 -13.41
CA GLN A 170 8.04 -7.27 -12.44
C GLN A 170 7.79 -6.31 -11.27
N ASP A 171 8.24 -6.70 -10.09
CA ASP A 171 8.03 -5.93 -8.85
C ASP A 171 8.73 -4.57 -8.87
N PHE A 172 9.90 -4.45 -9.51
CA PHE A 172 10.62 -3.18 -9.65
C PHE A 172 11.10 -2.95 -11.08
N GLN A 173 10.97 -1.71 -11.56
CA GLN A 173 11.42 -1.28 -12.89
C GLN A 173 12.08 0.10 -12.81
N PHE A 174 13.38 0.18 -13.08
CA PHE A 174 14.15 1.42 -13.05
C PHE A 174 15.05 1.52 -14.28
N GLU A 175 14.80 2.52 -15.14
CA GLU A 175 15.51 2.68 -16.41
C GLU A 175 15.53 1.38 -17.24
N LYS A 176 16.71 0.80 -17.46
CA LYS A 176 16.92 -0.48 -18.18
C LYS A 176 16.97 -1.70 -17.27
N LEU A 177 16.80 -1.51 -15.96
CA LEU A 177 16.86 -2.56 -14.94
C LEU A 177 15.44 -2.95 -14.49
N ALA A 178 15.27 -4.22 -14.16
CA ALA A 178 14.10 -4.72 -13.46
C ALA A 178 14.50 -5.77 -12.42
N TRP A 179 13.67 -5.89 -11.37
CA TRP A 179 13.82 -6.90 -10.35
C TRP A 179 12.48 -7.58 -10.10
N GLU A 180 12.51 -8.90 -10.11
CA GLU A 180 11.40 -9.75 -9.68
C GLU A 180 11.75 -10.33 -8.31
N VAL A 181 10.93 -10.07 -7.29
CA VAL A 181 11.19 -10.48 -5.92
C VAL A 181 10.37 -11.71 -5.58
N LYS A 182 11.03 -12.73 -5.01
CA LYS A 182 10.38 -13.96 -4.53
C LYS A 182 10.79 -14.25 -3.11
N THR A 183 9.81 -14.52 -2.26
CA THR A 183 10.05 -14.96 -0.89
C THR A 183 9.89 -16.46 -0.74
N ILE A 184 10.83 -17.11 -0.06
CA ILE A 184 10.81 -18.54 0.22
C ILE A 184 11.15 -18.82 1.68
N TRP A 185 10.77 -20.00 2.16
CA TRP A 185 11.28 -20.50 3.43
C TRP A 185 12.75 -20.89 3.30
N PRO A 186 13.58 -20.79 4.36
CA PRO A 186 15.00 -21.12 4.29
C PRO A 186 15.29 -22.57 3.87
N SER A 187 14.36 -23.50 4.13
CA SER A 187 14.47 -24.91 3.77
C SER A 187 14.03 -25.24 2.35
N ILE A 188 13.54 -24.25 1.59
CA ILE A 188 12.96 -24.43 0.25
C ILE A 188 13.94 -23.90 -0.80
N ASN A 189 14.11 -24.64 -1.89
CA ASN A 189 14.96 -24.25 -3.03
C ASN A 189 14.15 -24.12 -4.33
N GLU A 190 12.87 -23.80 -4.22
CA GLU A 190 11.98 -23.59 -5.36
C GLU A 190 11.22 -22.28 -5.21
N VAL A 191 11.08 -21.54 -6.30
CA VAL A 191 10.20 -20.37 -6.40
C VAL A 191 9.09 -20.64 -7.41
N ILE A 192 7.92 -20.04 -7.18
CA ILE A 192 6.83 -20.06 -8.14
C ILE A 192 6.96 -18.83 -9.03
N ILE A 193 7.01 -19.05 -10.34
CA ILE A 193 6.86 -18.02 -11.35
C ILE A 193 5.41 -18.08 -11.84
N ALA A 194 4.66 -17.03 -11.58
CA ALA A 194 3.21 -16.95 -11.77
C ALA A 194 2.80 -16.61 -13.21
N SER A 195 3.71 -16.10 -14.03
CA SER A 195 3.51 -15.91 -15.47
C SER A 195 4.82 -15.96 -16.24
N GLU A 196 4.74 -16.27 -17.52
CA GLU A 196 5.86 -16.21 -18.47
C GLU A 196 6.49 -14.80 -18.58
N LYS A 197 5.79 -13.76 -18.13
CA LYS A 197 6.26 -12.37 -18.23
C LYS A 197 7.20 -11.98 -17.09
N GLN A 198 7.11 -12.64 -15.92
CA GLN A 198 7.86 -12.22 -14.74
C GLN A 198 9.37 -12.31 -14.92
N LEU A 199 9.82 -13.31 -15.69
CA LEU A 199 11.24 -13.52 -16.01
C LEU A 199 11.61 -13.13 -17.45
N ASP A 200 10.79 -12.28 -18.10
CA ASP A 200 11.08 -11.79 -19.45
C ASP A 200 12.07 -10.62 -19.45
N TYR A 201 13.32 -10.94 -19.78
CA TYR A 201 14.44 -10.00 -19.88
C TYR A 201 14.61 -9.38 -21.28
N THR A 202 13.60 -9.47 -22.16
CA THR A 202 13.72 -8.95 -23.54
C THR A 202 13.91 -7.44 -23.59
N HIS A 203 13.30 -6.71 -22.67
CA HIS A 203 13.27 -5.24 -22.67
C HIS A 203 14.14 -4.59 -21.60
N ARG A 204 14.51 -5.35 -20.56
CA ARG A 204 15.28 -4.87 -19.41
C ARG A 204 16.24 -5.95 -18.93
N GLU A 205 17.39 -5.51 -18.44
CA GLU A 205 18.27 -6.37 -17.65
C GLU A 205 17.53 -6.73 -16.37
N LEU A 206 17.33 -8.02 -16.14
CA LEU A 206 16.43 -8.51 -15.11
C LEU A 206 17.18 -9.32 -14.07
N GLN A 207 16.88 -9.06 -12.81
CA GLN A 207 17.35 -9.88 -11.70
C GLN A 207 16.17 -10.57 -11.02
N LEU A 208 16.35 -11.85 -10.69
CA LEU A 208 15.50 -12.54 -9.73
C LEU A 208 16.12 -12.36 -8.34
N VAL A 209 15.38 -11.73 -7.43
CA VAL A 209 15.78 -11.50 -6.04
C VAL A 209 15.04 -12.48 -5.15
N VAL A 210 15.77 -13.43 -4.57
CA VAL A 210 15.20 -14.46 -3.69
C VAL A 210 15.46 -14.08 -2.23
N VAL A 211 14.40 -13.76 -1.50
CA VAL A 211 14.44 -13.41 -0.08
C VAL A 211 14.05 -14.64 0.76
N GLN A 212 14.97 -15.12 1.58
CA GLN A 212 14.72 -16.24 2.50
C GLN A 212 14.24 -15.70 3.84
N LEU A 213 12.94 -15.89 4.13
CA LEU A 213 12.31 -15.47 5.37
C LEU A 213 11.91 -16.69 6.21
N GLY A 214 12.42 -16.79 7.44
CA GLY A 214 11.96 -17.75 8.43
C GLY A 214 10.94 -17.15 9.41
N GLN A 215 10.42 -17.98 10.29
CA GLN A 215 9.51 -17.58 11.36
C GLN A 215 10.28 -17.42 12.67
N GLY A 216 9.97 -16.35 13.41
CA GLY A 216 10.52 -16.07 14.72
C GLY A 216 9.42 -16.00 15.80
N THR A 217 9.87 -15.71 17.01
CA THR A 217 9.06 -15.33 18.17
C THR A 217 9.43 -13.91 18.61
N GLU A 218 8.65 -13.30 19.50
CA GLU A 218 8.90 -11.94 20.02
C GLU A 218 10.33 -11.72 20.56
N ASN A 219 10.95 -12.76 21.12
CA ASN A 219 12.29 -12.70 21.69
C ASN A 219 13.40 -13.04 20.68
N THR A 220 13.07 -13.19 19.41
CA THR A 220 14.04 -13.56 18.38
C THR A 220 14.93 -12.36 18.05
N VAL A 221 16.24 -12.56 18.20
CA VAL A 221 17.24 -11.54 17.86
C VAL A 221 17.13 -11.22 16.37
N ASN A 222 17.08 -9.92 16.04
CA ASN A 222 16.88 -9.40 14.68
C ASN A 222 15.57 -9.84 14.00
N GLY A 223 14.60 -10.34 14.78
CA GLY A 223 13.24 -10.54 14.28
C GLY A 223 12.58 -9.20 13.97
N PHE A 224 11.72 -9.19 12.94
CA PHE A 224 10.93 -8.01 12.60
C PHE A 224 9.51 -8.40 12.19
N THR A 225 8.59 -7.48 12.35
CA THR A 225 7.20 -7.61 11.87
C THR A 225 6.98 -6.80 10.60
N LEU A 226 5.90 -7.07 9.87
CA LEU A 226 5.54 -6.26 8.69
C LEU A 226 5.33 -4.78 9.07
N ASN A 227 4.65 -4.51 10.19
CA ASN A 227 4.44 -3.15 10.70
C ASN A 227 5.78 -2.45 11.03
N GLN A 228 6.72 -3.17 11.65
CA GLN A 228 8.05 -2.62 11.93
C GLN A 228 8.81 -2.31 10.65
N LEU A 229 8.81 -3.22 9.67
CA LEU A 229 9.48 -3.02 8.38
C LEU A 229 8.90 -1.82 7.61
N VAL A 230 7.57 -1.72 7.55
CA VAL A 230 6.88 -0.55 6.98
C VAL A 230 7.29 0.73 7.70
N ASN A 231 7.31 0.72 9.03
CA ASN A 231 7.72 1.88 9.81
C ASN A 231 9.18 2.28 9.61
N ASP A 232 10.06 1.32 9.33
CA ASP A 232 11.45 1.60 8.98
C ASP A 232 11.55 2.28 7.61
N VAL A 233 10.81 1.81 6.60
CA VAL A 233 10.74 2.51 5.30
C VAL A 233 10.17 3.92 5.49
N ARG A 234 9.07 4.07 6.23
CA ARG A 234 8.49 5.39 6.56
C ARG A 234 9.52 6.35 7.17
N LYS A 235 10.39 5.88 8.06
CA LYS A 235 11.46 6.72 8.65
C LYS A 235 12.45 7.23 7.61
N LEU A 236 12.79 6.41 6.60
CA LEU A 236 13.68 6.80 5.50
C LEU A 236 13.05 7.87 4.60
N LEU A 237 11.72 7.95 4.53
CA LEU A 237 10.99 8.87 3.66
C LEU A 237 10.56 10.17 4.35
N LYS A 238 10.79 10.34 5.66
CA LYS A 238 10.22 11.44 6.46
C LYS A 238 10.50 12.85 5.94
N SER A 239 11.62 13.06 5.24
CA SER A 239 12.02 14.37 4.73
C SER A 239 11.32 14.76 3.43
N ASP A 240 10.68 13.82 2.74
CA ASP A 240 10.01 14.04 1.46
C ASP A 240 8.57 13.52 1.49
N PHE A 241 7.63 14.45 1.61
CA PHE A 241 6.21 14.14 1.68
C PHE A 241 5.65 13.52 0.39
N GLU A 242 6.17 13.88 -0.78
CA GLU A 242 5.66 13.35 -2.05
C GLU A 242 6.06 11.88 -2.23
N THR A 243 7.32 11.57 -1.90
CA THR A 243 7.82 10.19 -1.89
C THR A 243 7.12 9.37 -0.79
N TYR A 244 6.94 9.93 0.41
CA TYR A 244 6.17 9.30 1.48
C TYR A 244 4.73 8.98 1.05
N SER A 245 4.05 9.94 0.42
CA SER A 245 2.68 9.77 -0.08
C SER A 245 2.59 8.67 -1.13
N SER A 246 3.55 8.63 -2.07
CA SER A 246 3.61 7.61 -3.10
C SER A 246 3.79 6.21 -2.50
N PHE A 247 4.67 6.08 -1.50
CA PHE A 247 4.88 4.84 -0.76
C PHE A 247 3.61 4.38 -0.03
N GLU A 248 2.96 5.30 0.70
CA GLU A 248 1.71 5.00 1.40
C GLU A 248 0.65 4.50 0.43
N ASN A 249 0.50 5.15 -0.74
CA ASN A 249 -0.47 4.72 -1.75
C ASN A 249 -0.16 3.33 -2.31
N SER A 250 1.12 3.03 -2.53
CA SER A 250 1.57 1.70 -2.94
C SER A 250 1.25 0.62 -1.88
N LEU A 251 1.48 0.88 -0.60
CA LEU A 251 1.10 -0.05 0.48
C LEU A 251 -0.39 -0.38 0.45
N LEU A 252 -1.23 0.64 0.30
CA LEU A 252 -2.68 0.46 0.27
C LEU A 252 -3.13 -0.36 -0.95
N LYS A 253 -2.49 -0.15 -2.12
CA LYS A 253 -2.73 -0.97 -3.32
C LYS A 253 -2.35 -2.44 -3.13
N SER A 254 -1.33 -2.72 -2.31
CA SER A 254 -0.96 -4.09 -1.91
C SER A 254 -1.92 -4.69 -0.88
N GLY A 255 -2.93 -3.95 -0.43
CA GLY A 255 -3.89 -4.37 0.60
C GLY A 255 -3.37 -4.24 2.03
N TYR A 256 -2.23 -3.56 2.23
CA TYR A 256 -1.70 -3.33 3.57
C TYR A 256 -2.41 -2.16 4.25
N SER A 257 -2.79 -2.37 5.50
CA SER A 257 -3.14 -1.34 6.48
C SER A 257 -2.47 -1.67 7.81
N ALA A 258 -2.21 -0.68 8.65
CA ALA A 258 -1.47 -0.87 9.90
C ALA A 258 -2.34 -1.53 11.00
N LEU A 259 -2.62 -2.81 10.85
CA LEU A 259 -3.40 -3.62 11.80
C LEU A 259 -2.49 -4.26 12.87
N PRO A 260 -2.92 -4.32 14.14
CA PRO A 260 -2.13 -4.94 15.23
C PRO A 260 -1.81 -6.42 15.02
N ASP A 261 -2.62 -7.15 14.26
CA ASP A 261 -2.41 -8.57 13.95
C ASP A 261 -1.04 -8.82 13.28
N TYR A 262 -0.52 -7.83 12.55
CA TYR A 262 0.79 -7.92 11.94
C TYR A 262 1.94 -7.83 12.95
N ASP A 263 1.72 -7.29 14.15
CA ASP A 263 2.75 -7.18 15.19
C ASP A 263 3.03 -8.51 15.90
N SER A 264 2.14 -9.50 15.76
CA SER A 264 2.36 -10.86 16.31
C SER A 264 3.12 -11.80 15.35
N GLN A 265 3.28 -11.41 14.08
CA GLN A 265 3.89 -12.22 13.03
C GLN A 265 5.37 -11.86 12.87
N VAL A 266 6.23 -12.43 13.72
CA VAL A 266 7.68 -12.18 13.67
C VAL A 266 8.35 -13.02 12.58
N MET A 267 9.10 -12.34 11.70
CA MET A 267 9.90 -12.93 10.64
C MET A 267 11.39 -12.74 10.90
N ILE A 268 12.20 -13.63 10.33
CA ILE A 268 13.66 -13.57 10.38
C ILE A 268 14.18 -13.55 8.95
N LEU A 269 15.02 -12.56 8.63
CA LEU A 269 15.74 -12.56 7.36
C LEU A 269 16.97 -13.46 7.46
N TYR A 270 17.01 -14.53 6.65
CA TYR A 270 18.16 -15.43 6.57
C TYR A 270 19.14 -15.02 5.48
N ASN A 271 18.62 -14.72 4.29
CA ASN A 271 19.46 -14.35 3.14
C ASN A 271 18.66 -13.58 2.08
N ILE A 272 19.37 -12.81 1.25
CA ILE A 272 18.86 -12.22 0.01
C ILE A 272 19.84 -12.63 -1.08
N ILE A 273 19.37 -13.36 -2.08
CA ILE A 273 20.19 -13.90 -3.16
C ILE A 273 19.73 -13.28 -4.48
N HIS A 274 20.66 -12.76 -5.24
CA HIS A 274 20.39 -12.17 -6.55
C HIS A 274 20.85 -13.12 -7.65
N TYR A 275 20.02 -13.28 -8.68
CA TYR A 275 20.37 -14.01 -9.89
C TYR A 275 20.18 -13.12 -11.11
N ASN A 276 21.15 -13.11 -12.01
CA ASN A 276 21.03 -12.42 -13.28
C ASN A 276 20.22 -13.27 -14.28
N VAL A 277 19.09 -12.76 -14.74
CA VAL A 277 18.21 -13.46 -15.68
C VAL A 277 18.62 -13.09 -17.10
N VAL A 278 19.39 -13.99 -17.71
CA VAL A 278 20.00 -13.80 -19.04
C VAL A 278 19.82 -15.04 -19.91
N ALA A 279 20.38 -15.03 -21.12
CA ALA A 279 20.43 -16.20 -21.99
C ALA A 279 21.01 -17.42 -21.24
N GLY A 280 20.27 -18.53 -21.26
CA GLY A 280 20.61 -19.76 -20.53
C GLY A 280 20.00 -19.87 -19.14
N PHE A 281 19.48 -18.78 -18.56
CA PHE A 281 18.75 -18.85 -17.29
C PHE A 281 17.46 -19.68 -17.46
N PRO A 282 17.17 -20.65 -16.58
CA PRO A 282 15.98 -21.48 -16.65
C PRO A 282 14.69 -20.65 -16.46
N CYS A 283 14.05 -20.26 -17.56
CA CYS A 283 12.80 -19.52 -17.56
C CYS A 283 11.95 -19.84 -18.81
N ILE A 284 10.67 -19.48 -18.75
CA ILE A 284 9.75 -19.51 -19.88
C ILE A 284 9.31 -18.08 -20.11
N ARG A 285 9.52 -17.55 -21.33
CA ARG A 285 9.13 -16.19 -21.71
C ARG A 285 8.03 -16.22 -22.78
N PRO A 286 7.32 -15.10 -23.03
CA PRO A 286 6.24 -15.07 -24.03
C PRO A 286 6.66 -15.57 -25.41
N GLN A 287 7.88 -15.23 -25.85
CA GLN A 287 8.46 -15.64 -27.13
C GLN A 287 8.85 -17.13 -27.21
N ASP A 288 8.97 -17.81 -26.07
CA ASP A 288 9.28 -19.24 -26.02
C ASP A 288 7.98 -20.10 -26.17
N LEU A 289 6.81 -19.47 -26.14
CA LEU A 289 5.51 -20.13 -26.23
C LEU A 289 5.02 -20.27 -27.67
N ALA A 290 4.32 -21.37 -27.95
CA ALA A 290 3.60 -21.53 -29.20
C ALA A 290 2.44 -20.52 -29.31
N LEU A 291 2.11 -20.13 -30.54
CA LEU A 291 1.00 -19.21 -30.82
C LEU A 291 -0.30 -19.71 -30.16
N GLY A 292 -0.95 -18.82 -29.40
CA GLY A 292 -2.20 -19.10 -28.69
C GLY A 292 -2.04 -19.59 -27.25
N LEU A 293 -0.81 -19.80 -26.76
CA LEU A 293 -0.55 -20.13 -25.35
C LEU A 293 -0.20 -18.88 -24.53
N SER A 294 -0.73 -18.81 -23.31
CA SER A 294 -0.47 -17.74 -22.34
C SER A 294 -0.85 -18.20 -20.92
N GLY A 295 -0.35 -17.50 -19.89
CA GLY A 295 -0.73 -17.78 -18.50
C GLY A 295 0.00 -18.98 -17.91
N VAL A 296 1.28 -19.14 -18.26
CA VAL A 296 2.10 -20.26 -17.81
C VAL A 296 2.61 -19.98 -16.40
N LYS A 297 2.19 -20.84 -15.46
CA LYS A 297 2.69 -20.85 -14.10
C LYS A 297 3.58 -22.07 -13.89
N TYR A 298 4.79 -21.86 -13.38
CA TYR A 298 5.75 -22.94 -13.18
C TYR A 298 6.55 -22.78 -11.89
N LYS A 299 7.19 -23.86 -11.47
CA LYS A 299 8.15 -23.86 -10.38
C LYS A 299 9.55 -23.86 -10.94
N LEU A 300 10.40 -23.02 -10.38
CA LEU A 300 11.80 -22.89 -10.73
C LEU A 300 12.66 -23.42 -9.57
N ASN A 301 13.48 -24.43 -9.85
CA ASN A 301 14.45 -24.96 -8.90
C ASN A 301 15.70 -24.07 -8.87
N LEU A 302 15.97 -23.45 -7.73
CA LEU A 302 17.06 -22.51 -7.52
C LEU A 302 18.44 -23.16 -7.59
N ASN A 303 18.57 -24.47 -7.34
CA ASN A 303 19.85 -25.17 -7.48
C ASN A 303 20.38 -25.06 -8.92
N ASN A 304 19.49 -25.05 -9.91
CA ASN A 304 19.83 -24.88 -11.32
C ASN A 304 20.10 -23.41 -11.70
N CYS A 305 19.88 -22.48 -10.79
CA CYS A 305 20.13 -21.04 -10.98
C CYS A 305 21.48 -20.60 -10.42
N THR A 306 22.16 -21.43 -9.61
CA THR A 306 23.45 -21.12 -8.97
C THR A 306 24.51 -20.52 -9.91
N PRO A 307 24.68 -20.98 -11.17
CA PRO A 307 25.65 -20.37 -12.10
C PRO A 307 25.37 -18.91 -12.46
N PHE A 308 24.15 -18.42 -12.21
CA PHE A 308 23.69 -17.07 -12.52
C PHE A 308 23.64 -16.15 -11.29
N GLN A 309 24.05 -16.64 -10.12
CA GLN A 309 24.06 -15.86 -8.89
C GLN A 309 25.09 -14.73 -8.96
N ILE A 310 24.75 -13.54 -8.47
CA ILE A 310 25.59 -12.33 -8.44
C ILE A 310 25.73 -11.76 -7.02
#